data_AF-A0AA39RBS9-F1
#
_entry.id   AF-A0AA39RBS9-F1
#
_cell.length_a   1.000
_cell.length_b   1.000
_cell.length_c   1.000
_cell.angle_alpha   90.00
_cell.angle_beta   90.00
_cell.angle_gamma   90.00
#
_symmetry.space_group_name_H-M   'P 1'
#
loop_
_entity.id
_entity.type
_entity.pdbx_description
1 polymer ?
#
loop_
_entity_poly.entity_id
_entity_poly.type
_entity_poly.pdbx_seq_one_letter_code
_entity_poly.pdbx_strand_id
1 'polypeptide(L)'
;MKFLKPVTIYKEVFKDILMKNASKHGRLLGLDVSDHNYVSLAVSDSKNLTAVPLRGLHRQETNMTSMADIFQSLISEHNLVCFVVGTPYTWDTRDATPFLEHTQIFIDNLCKTGKLEGFKYTYWDTGIRSKNSEFVLEQHVKFMLEHLNQPQNMSKTIMDKCLAVSALQGFLDCTNKMVAEDIL
;
A
#
# COMPACT_ATOMS: atom_id res chain seq x y z
N MET A 1 -15.86 2.32 -3.14
CA MET A 1 -15.06 2.27 -1.88
C MET A 1 -15.28 3.56 -1.09
N LYS A 2 -14.92 3.58 0.20
CA LYS A 2 -15.08 4.74 1.09
C LYS A 2 -13.71 5.29 1.51
N PHE A 3 -13.40 6.53 1.11
CA PHE A 3 -12.21 7.22 1.57
C PHE A 3 -12.36 7.62 3.05
N LEU A 4 -11.31 7.38 3.83
CA LEU A 4 -11.18 7.87 5.20
C LEU A 4 -9.80 8.50 5.37
N LYS A 5 -9.73 9.60 6.13
CA LYS A 5 -8.45 10.20 6.50
C LYS A 5 -7.65 9.23 7.38
N PRO A 6 -6.30 9.26 7.37
CA PRO A 6 -5.49 8.31 8.16
C PRO A 6 -5.86 8.27 9.65
N VAL A 7 -6.06 9.44 10.27
CA VAL A 7 -6.48 9.55 11.68
C VAL A 7 -7.88 8.95 11.91
N THR A 8 -8.78 9.03 10.93
CA THR A 8 -10.10 8.40 11.01
C THR A 8 -10.00 6.88 10.92
N ILE A 9 -9.14 6.34 10.05
CA ILE A 9 -8.86 4.89 10.03
C ILE A 9 -8.32 4.42 11.38
N TYR A 10 -7.38 5.15 11.97
CA TYR A 10 -6.88 4.85 13.30
C TYR A 10 -8.02 4.71 14.33
N LYS A 11 -8.87 5.74 14.42
CA LYS A 11 -9.97 5.80 15.39
C LYS A 11 -11.07 4.76 15.15
N GLU A 12 -11.50 4.58 13.91
CA GLU A 12 -12.69 3.77 13.56
C GLU A 12 -12.38 2.32 13.20
N VAL A 13 -11.13 2.01 12.86
CA VAL A 13 -10.75 0.69 12.33
C VAL A 13 -9.63 0.10 13.17
N PHE A 14 -8.53 0.83 13.31
CA PHE A 14 -7.29 0.26 13.84
C PHE A 14 -7.33 0.04 15.36
N LYS A 15 -7.90 0.99 16.11
CA LYS A 15 -8.11 0.86 17.56
C LYS A 15 -8.95 -0.38 17.88
N ASP A 16 -10.04 -0.57 17.15
CA ASP A 16 -10.93 -1.73 17.31
C ASP A 16 -10.27 -3.05 16.96
N ILE A 17 -9.48 -3.10 15.89
CA ILE A 17 -8.79 -4.32 15.44
C ILE A 17 -7.66 -4.71 16.39
N LEU A 18 -6.90 -3.74 16.91
CA LEU A 18 -5.80 -4.00 17.83
C LEU A 18 -6.28 -4.30 19.26
N MET A 19 -7.37 -3.67 19.70
CA MET A 19 -7.83 -3.81 21.09
C MET A 19 -8.81 -4.97 21.33
N LYS A 20 -9.42 -5.54 20.28
CA LYS A 20 -10.33 -6.69 20.44
C LYS A 20 -9.54 -8.01 20.45
N ASN A 21 -9.66 -8.75 21.55
CA ASN A 21 -9.16 -10.13 21.74
C ASN A 21 -9.92 -11.16 20.87
N ALA A 22 -9.98 -10.96 19.56
CA ALA A 22 -10.61 -11.89 18.63
C ALA A 22 -9.55 -12.66 17.85
N SER A 23 -9.74 -13.97 17.73
CA SER A 23 -8.82 -14.94 17.09
C SER A 23 -8.53 -14.69 15.59
N LYS A 24 -9.08 -13.63 14.99
CA LYS A 24 -8.81 -13.17 13.62
C LYS A 24 -8.80 -11.64 13.56
N HIS A 25 -7.65 -11.02 13.88
CA HIS A 25 -7.46 -9.59 13.64
C HIS A 25 -7.61 -9.29 12.14
N GLY A 26 -8.32 -8.21 11.81
CA GLY A 26 -8.35 -7.69 10.46
C GLY A 26 -6.97 -7.24 10.02
N ARG A 27 -6.59 -7.48 8.77
CA ARG A 27 -5.29 -7.08 8.21
C ARG A 27 -5.45 -5.91 7.25
N LEU A 28 -4.35 -5.21 6.99
CA LEU A 28 -4.26 -4.11 6.06
C LEU A 28 -3.56 -4.56 4.79
N LEU A 29 -3.96 -3.99 3.66
CA LEU A 29 -3.29 -4.17 2.37
C LEU A 29 -2.67 -2.84 1.94
N GLY A 30 -1.36 -2.83 1.70
CA GLY A 30 -0.62 -1.73 1.12
C GLY A 30 -0.66 -1.80 -0.39
N LEU A 31 -0.91 -0.68 -1.07
CA LEU A 31 -0.90 -0.57 -2.52
C LEU A 31 0.10 0.50 -2.93
N ASP A 32 0.92 0.22 -3.92
CA ASP A 32 1.72 1.21 -4.64
C ASP A 32 1.37 1.14 -6.13
N VAL A 33 0.90 2.26 -6.69
CA VAL A 33 0.45 2.33 -8.09
C VAL A 33 1.55 2.95 -8.92
N SER A 34 2.16 2.14 -9.78
CA SER A 34 3.18 2.61 -10.71
C SER A 34 2.56 3.31 -11.93
N ASP A 35 3.36 4.17 -12.55
CA ASP A 35 3.12 4.75 -13.87
C ASP A 35 3.02 3.66 -14.97
N HIS A 36 3.78 2.58 -14.84
CA HIS A 36 3.86 1.48 -15.81
C HIS A 36 2.78 0.39 -15.70
N ASN A 37 1.50 0.76 -15.52
CA ASN A 37 0.39 -0.20 -15.52
C ASN A 37 0.55 -1.36 -14.52
N TYR A 38 1.21 -1.12 -13.39
CA TYR A 38 1.43 -2.13 -12.36
C TYR A 38 0.99 -1.60 -11.00
N VAL A 39 0.51 -2.50 -10.15
CA VAL A 39 0.15 -2.21 -8.77
C VAL A 39 0.82 -3.23 -7.87
N SER A 40 1.75 -2.79 -7.05
CA SER A 40 2.41 -3.63 -6.06
C SER A 40 1.60 -3.69 -4.78
N LEU A 41 1.52 -4.89 -4.20
CA LEU A 41 0.75 -5.14 -2.99
C LEU A 41 1.67 -5.60 -1.86
N ALA A 42 1.39 -5.08 -0.67
CA ALA A 42 1.94 -5.55 0.60
C ALA A 42 0.80 -5.89 1.56
N VAL A 43 1.04 -6.75 2.53
CA VAL A 43 0.04 -7.11 3.55
C VAL A 43 0.67 -7.03 4.94
N SER A 44 -0.07 -6.51 5.92
CA SER A 44 0.38 -6.48 7.31
C SER A 44 0.40 -7.90 7.88
N ASP A 45 1.20 -8.22 8.88
CA ASP A 45 1.15 -9.51 9.58
C ASP A 45 -0.13 -9.63 10.43
N SER A 46 -0.34 -10.78 11.07
CA SER A 46 -1.55 -11.02 11.88
C SER A 46 -1.66 -10.11 13.11
N LYS A 47 -0.55 -9.48 13.54
CA LYS A 47 -0.53 -8.54 14.67
C LYS A 47 -0.55 -7.08 14.22
N ASN A 48 -0.57 -6.82 12.90
CA ASN A 48 -0.46 -5.49 12.33
C ASN A 48 0.77 -4.70 12.86
N LEU A 49 1.90 -5.39 13.04
CA LEU A 49 3.18 -4.82 13.43
C LEU A 49 4.11 -4.63 12.23
N THR A 50 4.08 -5.58 11.29
CA THR A 50 5.01 -5.59 10.15
C THR A 50 4.30 -5.77 8.83
N ALA A 51 4.76 -5.10 7.77
CA ALA A 51 4.33 -5.29 6.40
C ALA A 51 5.28 -6.22 5.65
N VAL A 52 4.72 -7.09 4.81
CA VAL A 52 5.49 -7.97 3.91
C VAL A 52 4.98 -7.85 2.47
N PRO A 53 5.86 -8.01 1.45
CA PRO A 53 5.43 -7.98 0.07
C PRO A 53 4.51 -9.17 -0.22
N LEU A 54 3.43 -8.94 -0.96
CA LEU A 54 2.47 -9.98 -1.31
C LEU A 54 2.64 -10.43 -2.76
N ARG A 55 2.25 -9.57 -3.71
CA ARG A 55 2.38 -9.79 -5.16
C ARG A 55 2.20 -8.44 -5.85
N GLY A 56 2.46 -8.36 -7.15
CA GLY A 56 1.98 -7.23 -7.92
C GLY A 56 1.09 -7.66 -9.07
N LEU A 57 0.30 -6.72 -9.54
CA LEU A 57 -0.80 -6.93 -10.47
C LEU A 57 -0.62 -6.02 -11.68
N HIS A 58 -0.72 -6.60 -12.87
CA HIS A 58 -0.75 -5.81 -14.11
C HIS A 58 -2.16 -5.25 -14.30
N ARG A 59 -2.29 -3.91 -14.30
CA ARG A 59 -3.55 -3.21 -14.58
C ARG A 59 -3.64 -2.88 -16.07
N GLN A 60 -4.84 -3.01 -16.63
CA GLN A 60 -5.21 -2.43 -17.91
C GLN A 60 -6.57 -1.78 -17.69
N GLU A 61 -6.85 -0.64 -18.29
CA GLU A 61 -8.13 0.04 -18.06
C GLU A 61 -9.34 -0.85 -18.41
N THR A 62 -9.18 -1.74 -19.39
CA THR A 62 -10.17 -2.74 -19.81
C THR A 62 -10.35 -3.89 -18.81
N ASN A 63 -9.46 -4.07 -17.83
CA ASN A 63 -9.46 -5.22 -16.91
C ASN A 63 -9.88 -4.88 -15.46
N MET A 64 -10.40 -3.66 -15.22
CA MET A 64 -10.69 -3.18 -13.87
C MET A 64 -11.72 -4.02 -13.11
N THR A 65 -12.68 -4.62 -13.82
CA THR A 65 -13.64 -5.56 -13.24
C THR A 65 -12.95 -6.80 -12.67
N SER A 66 -12.00 -7.38 -13.41
CA SER A 66 -11.20 -8.53 -12.97
C SER A 66 -10.24 -8.14 -11.85
N MET A 67 -9.68 -6.93 -11.89
CA MET A 67 -8.89 -6.41 -10.77
C MET A 67 -9.72 -6.32 -9.49
N ALA A 68 -10.95 -5.83 -9.57
CA ALA A 68 -11.85 -5.80 -8.43
C ALA A 68 -12.19 -7.21 -7.90
N ASP A 69 -12.35 -8.21 -8.77
CA ASP A 69 -12.53 -9.61 -8.36
C ASP A 69 -11.30 -10.17 -7.61
N ILE A 70 -10.09 -9.81 -8.06
CA ILE A 70 -8.85 -10.16 -7.36
C ILE A 70 -8.84 -9.50 -5.98
N PHE A 71 -9.17 -8.21 -5.86
CA PHE A 71 -9.23 -7.54 -4.56
C PHE A 71 -10.30 -8.14 -3.64
N GLN A 72 -11.47 -8.50 -4.15
CA GLN A 72 -12.48 -9.21 -3.36
C GLN A 72 -11.95 -10.55 -2.82
N SER A 73 -11.25 -11.31 -3.67
CA SER A 73 -10.62 -12.57 -3.27
C SER A 73 -9.57 -12.35 -2.18
N LEU A 74 -8.71 -11.33 -2.33
CA LEU A 74 -7.70 -10.97 -1.34
C LEU A 74 -8.32 -10.52 0.00
N ILE A 75 -9.44 -9.80 -0.05
CA ILE A 75 -10.18 -9.38 1.16
C ILE A 75 -10.59 -10.61 1.97
N SER A 76 -11.15 -11.63 1.31
CA SER A 76 -11.52 -12.87 1.98
C SER A 76 -10.30 -13.71 2.41
N GLU A 77 -9.28 -13.82 1.55
CA GLU A 77 -8.07 -14.63 1.78
C GLU A 77 -7.26 -14.13 2.99
N HIS A 78 -7.14 -12.82 3.15
CA HIS A 78 -6.29 -12.20 4.17
C HIS A 78 -7.09 -11.49 5.28
N ASN A 79 -8.41 -11.62 5.31
CA ASN A 79 -9.27 -10.92 6.28
C ASN A 79 -9.02 -9.41 6.28
N LEU A 80 -9.00 -8.80 5.09
CA LEU A 80 -8.62 -7.39 4.94
C LEU A 80 -9.75 -6.47 5.39
N VAL A 81 -9.38 -5.36 6.01
CA VAL A 81 -10.34 -4.36 6.53
C VAL A 81 -10.20 -2.97 5.92
N CYS A 82 -9.03 -2.68 5.33
CA CYS A 82 -8.72 -1.38 4.77
C CYS A 82 -7.54 -1.48 3.81
N PHE A 83 -7.56 -0.65 2.76
CA PHE A 83 -6.44 -0.42 1.86
C PHE A 83 -5.66 0.84 2.27
N VAL A 84 -4.34 0.73 2.33
CA VAL A 84 -3.40 1.84 2.53
C VAL A 84 -2.72 2.09 1.20
N VAL A 85 -3.12 3.16 0.52
CA VAL A 85 -2.62 3.50 -0.81
C VAL A 85 -1.44 4.44 -0.64
N GLY A 86 -0.25 3.95 -0.98
CA GLY A 86 0.97 4.72 -1.01
C GLY A 86 0.85 5.86 -2.01
N THR A 87 1.21 7.06 -1.56
CA THR A 87 1.20 8.25 -2.42
C THR A 87 2.50 9.04 -2.28
N PRO A 88 2.98 9.65 -3.37
CA PRO A 88 2.81 11.08 -3.53
C PRO A 88 3.21 12.16 -2.54
N TYR A 89 3.56 11.99 -1.26
CA TYR A 89 3.50 13.18 -0.39
C TYR A 89 4.73 14.11 -0.55
N THR A 90 4.70 14.98 -1.56
CA THR A 90 5.64 16.09 -1.70
C THR A 90 4.95 17.39 -1.28
N TRP A 91 5.67 18.19 -0.50
CA TRP A 91 5.28 19.56 -0.16
C TRP A 91 5.43 20.51 -1.36
N ASP A 92 6.25 20.17 -2.36
CA ASP A 92 6.38 20.89 -3.64
C ASP A 92 5.47 20.22 -4.67
N THR A 93 4.42 20.91 -5.05
CA THR A 93 3.27 20.43 -5.82
C THR A 93 3.53 20.28 -7.32
N ARG A 94 4.75 20.51 -7.80
CA ARG A 94 5.05 20.51 -9.25
C ARG A 94 5.44 19.16 -9.83
N ASP A 95 6.11 18.29 -9.05
CA ASP A 95 6.66 17.02 -9.53
C ASP A 95 5.83 15.78 -9.13
N ALA A 96 4.95 15.88 -8.13
CA ALA A 96 4.12 14.76 -7.65
C ALA A 96 2.79 14.58 -8.39
N THR A 97 2.36 15.58 -9.17
CA THR A 97 1.05 15.65 -9.82
C THR A 97 0.76 14.44 -10.71
N PRO A 98 1.69 13.98 -11.59
CA PRO A 98 1.40 12.85 -12.50
C PRO A 98 1.19 11.52 -11.76
N PHE A 99 1.95 11.28 -10.69
CA PHE A 99 1.81 10.05 -9.89
C PHE A 99 0.54 10.04 -9.05
N LEU A 100 0.15 11.21 -8.52
CA LEU A 100 -1.12 11.37 -7.83
C LEU A 100 -2.29 11.11 -8.79
N GLU A 101 -2.19 11.58 -10.03
CA GLU A 101 -3.19 11.35 -11.08
C GLU A 101 -3.35 9.86 -11.42
N HIS A 102 -2.25 9.11 -11.62
CA HIS A 102 -2.34 7.67 -11.88
C HIS A 102 -2.97 6.88 -10.73
N THR A 103 -2.61 7.25 -9.49
CA THR A 103 -3.17 6.62 -8.29
C THR A 103 -4.66 6.93 -8.18
N GLN A 104 -5.05 8.18 -8.38
CA GLN A 104 -6.46 8.60 -8.34
C GLN A 104 -7.28 7.91 -9.43
N ILE A 105 -6.81 7.90 -10.69
CA ILE A 105 -7.48 7.21 -11.80
C ILE A 105 -7.68 5.74 -11.48
N PHE A 106 -6.66 5.07 -10.92
CA PHE A 106 -6.76 3.67 -10.55
C PHE A 106 -7.83 3.42 -9.48
N ILE A 107 -7.83 4.22 -8.40
CA ILE A 107 -8.81 4.11 -7.32
C ILE A 107 -10.22 4.45 -7.81
N ASP A 108 -10.37 5.48 -8.65
CA ASP A 108 -11.65 5.87 -9.23
C ASP A 108 -12.21 4.75 -10.12
N ASN A 109 -11.36 4.15 -10.95
CA ASN A 109 -11.76 3.04 -11.80
C ASN A 109 -12.12 1.80 -10.98
N LEU A 110 -11.42 1.49 -9.88
CA LEU A 110 -11.85 0.45 -8.93
C LEU A 110 -13.21 0.79 -8.30
N CYS A 111 -13.43 2.04 -7.91
CA CYS A 111 -14.69 2.48 -7.32
C CYS A 111 -15.86 2.36 -8.31
N LYS A 112 -15.66 2.74 -9.58
CA LYS A 112 -16.66 2.64 -10.65
C LYS A 112 -17.15 1.20 -10.89
N THR A 113 -16.36 0.19 -10.52
CA THR A 113 -16.82 -1.21 -10.63
C THR A 113 -17.98 -1.55 -9.69
N GLY A 114 -18.18 -0.79 -8.61
CA GLY A 114 -19.18 -1.09 -7.56
C GLY A 114 -18.88 -2.32 -6.69
N LYS A 115 -17.97 -3.21 -7.11
CA LYS A 115 -17.67 -4.47 -6.41
C LYS A 115 -17.02 -4.30 -5.04
N LEU A 116 -16.35 -3.16 -4.82
CA LEU A 116 -15.70 -2.79 -3.56
C LEU A 116 -16.46 -1.65 -2.85
N GLU A 117 -17.78 -1.59 -3.04
CA GLU A 117 -18.63 -0.62 -2.34
C GLU A 117 -18.52 -0.80 -0.82
N GLY A 118 -18.47 0.32 -0.08
CA GLY A 118 -18.29 0.31 1.38
C GLY A 118 -16.89 -0.06 1.89
N PHE A 119 -16.05 -0.74 1.10
CA PHE A 119 -14.69 -1.09 1.53
C PHE A 119 -13.82 0.16 1.74
N LYS A 120 -13.06 0.20 2.82
CA LYS A 120 -12.37 1.40 3.29
C LYS A 120 -10.99 1.53 2.65
N TYR A 121 -10.58 2.76 2.37
CA TYR A 121 -9.21 3.05 1.99
C TYR A 121 -8.74 4.40 2.50
N THR A 122 -7.42 4.56 2.58
CA THR A 122 -6.76 5.81 2.91
C THR A 122 -5.51 6.01 2.06
N TYR A 123 -5.01 7.23 2.05
CA TYR A 123 -3.73 7.57 1.43
C TYR A 123 -2.66 7.71 2.51
N TRP A 124 -1.46 7.22 2.23
CA TRP A 124 -0.32 7.36 3.12
C TRP A 124 0.92 7.79 2.36
N ASP A 125 1.78 8.57 3.01
CA ASP A 125 3.04 8.97 2.42
C ASP A 125 4.01 7.79 2.41
N THR A 126 4.50 7.45 1.23
CA THR A 126 5.62 6.53 1.07
C THR A 126 6.90 7.33 1.29
N GLY A 127 7.35 7.49 2.54
CA GLY A 127 8.52 8.34 2.88
C GLY A 127 9.83 8.07 2.12
N ILE A 128 9.92 6.96 1.36
CA ILE A 128 11.02 6.61 0.44
C ILE A 128 10.95 7.34 -0.92
N ARG A 129 9.84 8.01 -1.27
CA ARG A 129 9.67 8.66 -2.59
C ARG A 129 10.28 10.06 -2.72
N SER A 130 11.28 10.43 -1.91
CA SER A 130 12.20 11.47 -2.39
C SER A 130 13.02 10.88 -3.54
N LYS A 131 13.20 11.62 -4.64
CA LYS A 131 14.00 11.15 -5.80
C LYS A 131 15.38 10.64 -5.36
N ASN A 132 15.94 11.23 -4.30
CA ASN A 132 17.24 10.84 -3.76
C ASN A 132 17.18 9.50 -3.00
N SER A 133 16.20 9.30 -2.12
CA SER A 133 16.07 8.04 -1.36
C SER A 133 15.71 6.86 -2.24
N GLU A 134 14.85 7.07 -3.24
CA GLU A 134 14.52 6.07 -4.25
C GLU A 134 15.75 5.69 -5.08
N PHE A 135 16.50 6.69 -5.56
CA PHE A 135 17.75 6.46 -6.30
C PHE A 135 18.76 5.66 -5.46
N VAL A 136 18.98 6.05 -4.20
CA VAL A 136 19.91 5.36 -3.31
C VAL A 136 19.48 3.91 -3.11
N LEU A 137 18.20 3.64 -2.84
CA LEU A 137 17.68 2.29 -2.68
C LEU A 137 17.86 1.48 -3.98
N GLU A 138 17.56 2.07 -5.14
CA GLU A 138 17.73 1.42 -6.44
C GLU A 138 19.20 1.03 -6.68
N GLN A 139 20.16 1.90 -6.35
CA GLN A 139 21.59 1.58 -6.47
C GLN A 139 21.98 0.42 -5.56
N HIS A 140 21.49 0.38 -4.32
CA HIS A 140 21.75 -0.74 -3.40
C HIS A 140 21.16 -2.04 -3.94
N VAL A 141 19.94 -2.01 -4.50
CA VAL A 141 19.30 -3.18 -5.10
C VAL A 141 20.12 -3.67 -6.30
N LYS A 142 20.52 -2.79 -7.22
CA LYS A 142 21.36 -3.14 -8.38
C LYS A 142 22.68 -3.76 -7.93
N PHE A 143 23.37 -3.12 -6.98
CA PHE A 143 24.61 -3.63 -6.39
C PHE A 143 24.43 -5.04 -5.82
N MET A 144 23.37 -5.28 -5.03
CA MET A 144 23.09 -6.62 -4.49
C MET A 144 22.82 -7.64 -5.60
N LEU A 145 22.03 -7.28 -6.62
CA LEU A 145 21.75 -8.17 -7.74
C LEU A 145 23.02 -8.54 -8.51
N GLU A 146 23.93 -7.58 -8.73
CA GLU A 146 25.22 -7.83 -9.38
C GLU A 146 26.06 -8.83 -8.58
N HIS A 147 26.18 -8.62 -7.26
CA HIS A 147 27.00 -9.46 -6.39
C HIS A 147 26.42 -10.87 -6.19
N LEU A 148 25.10 -11.02 -6.33
CA LEU A 148 24.40 -12.30 -6.25
C LEU A 148 24.23 -12.99 -7.62
N ASN A 149 24.85 -12.45 -8.68
CA ASN A 149 24.70 -12.91 -10.07
C ASN A 149 23.22 -13.05 -10.50
N GLN A 150 22.37 -12.12 -10.06
CA GLN A 150 20.95 -12.09 -10.37
C GLN A 150 20.67 -11.18 -11.57
N PRO A 151 19.57 -11.42 -12.30
CA PRO A 151 19.16 -10.57 -13.42
C PRO A 151 18.86 -9.12 -12.98
N GLN A 152 19.50 -8.13 -13.61
CA GLN A 152 19.34 -6.72 -13.28
C GLN A 152 17.92 -6.18 -13.52
N ASN A 153 17.17 -6.78 -14.45
CA ASN A 153 15.77 -6.44 -14.70
C ASN A 153 14.84 -6.70 -13.49
N MET A 154 15.30 -7.47 -12.49
CA MET A 154 14.57 -7.66 -11.23
C MET A 154 14.58 -6.42 -10.33
N SER A 155 15.49 -5.46 -10.55
CA SER A 155 15.60 -4.27 -9.70
C SER A 155 14.28 -3.52 -9.61
N LYS A 156 13.62 -3.31 -10.75
CA LYS A 156 12.31 -2.63 -10.82
C LYS A 156 11.24 -3.36 -10.01
N THR A 157 11.11 -4.68 -10.19
CA THR A 157 10.15 -5.48 -9.43
C THR A 157 10.44 -5.46 -7.92
N ILE A 158 11.71 -5.43 -7.52
CA ILE A 158 12.10 -5.31 -6.12
C ILE A 158 11.75 -3.92 -5.59
N MET A 159 12.04 -2.86 -6.36
CA MET A 159 11.69 -1.48 -6.01
C MET A 159 10.18 -1.32 -5.82
N ASP A 160 9.36 -1.77 -6.78
CA ASP A 160 7.90 -1.65 -6.70
C ASP A 160 7.35 -2.36 -5.45
N LYS A 161 7.89 -3.54 -5.10
CA LYS A 161 7.54 -4.26 -3.87
C LYS A 161 7.95 -3.50 -2.62
N CYS A 162 9.15 -2.93 -2.61
CA CYS A 162 9.66 -2.13 -1.49
C CYS A 162 8.78 -0.89 -1.24
N LEU A 163 8.29 -0.23 -2.28
CA LEU A 163 7.42 0.95 -2.14
C LEU A 163 6.08 0.60 -1.47
N ALA A 164 5.41 -0.47 -1.92
CA ALA A 164 4.16 -0.92 -1.30
C ALA A 164 4.35 -1.33 0.17
N VAL A 165 5.46 -2.01 0.48
CA VAL A 165 5.82 -2.37 1.87
C VAL A 165 6.08 -1.12 2.69
N SER A 166 6.82 -0.15 2.16
CA SER A 166 7.20 1.07 2.88
C SER A 166 6.00 1.95 3.20
N ALA A 167 5.06 2.07 2.24
CA ALA A 167 3.77 2.73 2.46
C ALA A 167 3.04 2.13 3.66
N LEU A 168 2.89 0.80 3.64
CA LEU A 168 2.14 0.11 4.67
C LEU A 168 2.87 0.12 6.01
N GLN A 169 4.17 -0.14 6.03
CA GLN A 169 4.97 -0.14 7.25
C GLN A 169 4.94 1.24 7.93
N GLY A 170 5.10 2.32 7.17
CA GLY A 170 5.03 3.68 7.72
C GLY A 170 3.67 3.97 8.38
N PHE A 171 2.57 3.47 7.79
CA PHE A 171 1.24 3.59 8.39
C PHE A 171 1.12 2.77 9.67
N LEU A 172 1.60 1.52 9.67
CA LEU A 172 1.60 0.64 10.84
C LEU A 172 2.41 1.23 11.99
N ASP A 173 3.62 1.74 11.72
CA ASP A 173 4.49 2.32 12.74
C ASP A 173 3.83 3.56 13.39
N CYS A 174 3.26 4.43 12.57
CA CYS A 174 2.58 5.64 13.07
C CYS A 174 1.36 5.28 13.93
N THR A 175 0.52 4.36 13.47
CA THR A 175 -0.68 3.96 14.18
C THR A 175 -0.39 3.16 15.45
N ASN A 176 0.61 2.27 15.44
CA ASN A 176 1.06 1.58 16.66
C ASN A 176 1.63 2.55 17.69
N LYS A 177 2.36 3.58 17.27
CA LYS A 177 2.82 4.65 18.17
C LYS A 177 1.64 5.41 18.80
N MET A 178 0.62 5.74 18.01
CA MET A 178 -0.61 6.38 18.53
C MET A 178 -1.32 5.50 19.57
N VAL A 179 -1.38 4.17 19.36
CA VAL A 179 -1.94 3.25 20.37
C VAL A 179 -1.14 3.27 21.66
N ALA A 180 0.20 3.24 21.57
CA ALA A 180 1.06 3.28 22.74
C ALA A 180 0.89 4.57 23.55
N GLU A 181 0.70 5.71 22.86
CA GLU A 181 0.44 7.01 23.49
C GLU A 181 -0.99 7.11 24.08
N ASP A 182 -2.00 6.47 23.47
CA ASP A 182 -3.39 6.45 23.97
C ASP A 182 -3.58 5.59 25.24
N ILE A 183 -2.62 4.70 25.56
CA ILE A 183 -2.67 3.77 26.72
C ILE A 183 -1.97 4.38 27.96
N LEU A 184 -1.15 5.41 27.78
CA LEU A 184 -0.45 6.16 28.83
C LEU A 184 -1.36 7.22 29.47
#